data_AF-A0ABD3RVB3-F1
#
_entry.id   AF-A0ABD3RVB3-F1
#
_cell.length_a   1.000
_cell.length_b   1.000
_cell.length_c   1.000
_cell.angle_alpha   90.00
_cell.angle_beta   90.00
_cell.angle_gamma   90.00
#
_symmetry.space_group_name_H-M   'P 1'
#
loop_
_entity.id
_entity.type
_entity.pdbx_description
1 polymer ?
#
loop_
_entity_poly.entity_id
_entity_poly.type
_entity_poly.pdbx_seq_one_letter_code
_entity_poly.pdbx_strand_id
1 'polypeptide(L)'
;MGRPSSERARTALHLHILINVLVYAYRDDLRQYLGVRRTYRMIDGDLRSMLLSIVYHVDPSHLFVNMMALHRYGSELFVYPSYSSSSSSSGLWRSSIIVAMSYFACGIGAFLGIELLSRYHEHQWDAKIDDARYASRCTHRLCNILNDALGGGKRDVVSYLTNAWADLTTTIKYADVRANMWYYRAVYRIGASGVVYGWMGMRLVTSLFSSCHSRLNALDYFFVIATLVHDVRESALTLDDFRKLPSLLEGDGIDHAAHVMGAISGMIWAASLILWEMLPSLRSLRWRWGGGRNGGMRLGSRYEEDERLMQEQRRQRQRRQNSRLLNPERRDQQPRRRERTNL
;
A
#
# COMPACT_ATOMS: atom_id res chain seq x y z
N MET A 1 26.64 19.14 -6.86
CA MET A 1 25.37 19.86 -6.59
C MET A 1 24.22 18.94 -6.96
N GLY A 2 23.50 18.37 -5.99
CA GLY A 2 22.45 17.38 -6.22
C GLY A 2 21.60 17.21 -4.96
N ARG A 3 20.76 18.21 -4.64
CA ARG A 3 19.97 18.25 -3.40
C ARG A 3 18.50 18.72 -3.49
N PRO A 4 17.98 19.42 -4.53
CA PRO A 4 16.66 20.04 -4.42
C PRO A 4 15.47 19.05 -4.44
N SER A 5 15.59 17.87 -5.06
CA SER A 5 14.47 16.90 -5.11
C SER A 5 14.31 16.09 -3.82
N SER A 6 15.40 15.65 -3.19
CA SER A 6 15.34 14.92 -1.91
C SER A 6 14.82 15.80 -0.77
N GLU A 7 15.18 17.10 -0.76
CA GLU A 7 14.63 18.07 0.19
C GLU A 7 13.13 18.27 -0.01
N ARG A 8 12.65 18.38 -1.25
CA ARG A 8 11.21 18.49 -1.55
C ARG A 8 10.40 17.26 -1.13
N ALA A 9 10.91 16.05 -1.39
CA ALA A 9 10.28 14.81 -0.93
C ALA A 9 10.21 14.75 0.60
N ARG A 10 11.31 15.13 1.27
CA ARG A 10 11.35 15.21 2.73
C ARG A 10 10.33 16.21 3.26
N THR A 11 10.24 17.40 2.69
CA THR A 11 9.26 18.41 3.11
C THR A 11 7.83 17.91 2.91
N ALA A 12 7.52 17.25 1.79
CA ALA A 12 6.21 16.67 1.54
C ALA A 12 5.86 15.59 2.58
N LEU A 13 6.79 14.69 2.90
CA LEU A 13 6.61 13.67 3.94
C LEU A 13 6.32 14.30 5.31
N HIS A 14 7.11 15.29 5.73
CA HIS A 14 6.88 15.99 6.99
C HIS A 14 5.56 16.76 6.98
N LEU A 15 5.14 17.31 5.85
CA LEU A 15 3.86 18.00 5.72
C LEU A 15 2.69 17.02 5.96
N HIS A 16 2.74 15.81 5.40
CA HIS A 16 1.72 14.79 5.69
C HIS A 16 1.68 14.44 7.18
N ILE A 17 2.84 14.22 7.80
CA ILE A 17 2.94 13.95 9.25
C ILE A 17 2.34 15.12 10.06
N LEU A 18 2.73 16.34 9.73
CA LEU A 18 2.24 17.55 10.40
C LEU A 18 0.73 17.70 10.25
N ILE A 19 0.16 17.45 9.07
CA ILE A 19 -1.29 17.50 8.85
C ILE A 19 -2.02 16.52 9.78
N ASN A 20 -1.52 15.28 9.93
CA ASN A 20 -2.11 14.30 10.85
C ASN A 20 -2.07 14.79 12.30
N VAL A 21 -0.93 15.34 12.74
CA VAL A 21 -0.77 15.90 14.09
C VAL A 21 -1.70 17.09 14.31
N LEU A 22 -1.82 17.99 13.35
CA LEU A 22 -2.71 19.15 13.43
C LEU A 22 -4.18 18.74 13.46
N VAL A 23 -4.59 17.79 12.60
CA VAL A 23 -5.96 17.26 12.62
C VAL A 23 -6.28 16.64 13.97
N TYR A 24 -5.36 15.86 14.55
CA TYR A 24 -5.52 15.31 15.89
C TYR A 24 -5.63 16.40 16.97
N ALA A 25 -4.72 17.38 16.96
CA ALA A 25 -4.66 18.43 17.97
C ALA A 25 -5.89 19.35 17.97
N TYR A 26 -6.44 19.67 16.79
CA TYR A 26 -7.56 20.60 16.65
C TYR A 26 -8.92 19.93 16.46
N ARG A 27 -9.02 18.59 16.52
CA ARG A 27 -10.29 17.89 16.26
C ARG A 27 -11.41 18.28 17.21
N ASP A 28 -11.09 18.56 18.47
CA ASP A 28 -12.07 18.85 19.51
C ASP A 28 -12.59 20.29 19.37
N ASP A 29 -11.69 21.24 19.10
CA ASP A 29 -12.03 22.64 18.82
C ASP A 29 -12.80 22.80 17.51
N LEU A 30 -12.45 22.00 16.50
CA LEU A 30 -13.08 22.01 15.18
C LEU A 30 -14.04 20.83 15.01
N ARG A 31 -14.67 20.32 16.08
CA ARG A 31 -15.52 19.11 16.04
C ARG A 31 -16.66 19.19 15.02
N GLN A 32 -17.16 20.40 14.75
CA GLN A 32 -18.15 20.62 13.69
C GLN A 32 -17.62 20.33 12.29
N TYR A 33 -16.30 20.31 12.06
CA TYR A 33 -15.65 20.00 10.78
C TYR A 33 -14.86 18.69 10.82
N LEU A 34 -14.21 18.40 11.94
CA LEU A 34 -13.32 17.27 12.21
C LEU A 34 -13.95 16.31 13.24
N GLY A 35 -15.25 16.05 13.14
CA GLY A 35 -15.90 15.07 14.00
C GLY A 35 -15.72 13.65 13.47
N VAL A 36 -15.57 12.65 14.35
CA VAL A 36 -15.56 11.23 13.94
C VAL A 36 -16.79 10.84 13.11
N ARG A 37 -17.94 11.47 13.34
CA ARG A 37 -19.16 11.21 12.55
C ARG A 37 -19.04 11.62 11.07
N ARG A 38 -18.02 12.40 10.72
CA ARG A 38 -17.68 12.81 9.35
C ARG A 38 -16.60 11.95 8.73
N THR A 39 -16.02 11.02 9.49
CA THR A 39 -15.10 10.01 8.94
C THR A 39 -15.91 8.90 8.30
N TYR A 40 -15.20 8.05 7.57
CA TYR A 40 -15.75 7.13 6.60
C TYR A 40 -16.37 5.91 7.29
N ARG A 41 -17.53 5.52 6.77
CA ARG A 41 -18.20 4.24 7.00
C ARG A 41 -18.62 3.69 5.65
N MET A 42 -18.71 2.36 5.52
CA MET A 42 -19.10 1.78 4.24
C MET A 42 -20.57 2.03 3.88
N ILE A 43 -21.42 2.31 4.87
CA ILE A 43 -22.86 2.51 4.65
C ILE A 43 -23.14 3.84 3.93
N ASP A 44 -22.49 4.91 4.35
CA ASP A 44 -22.82 6.29 3.94
C ASP A 44 -21.61 7.17 3.64
N GLY A 45 -20.41 6.59 3.59
CA GLY A 45 -19.17 7.32 3.35
C GLY A 45 -18.99 7.71 1.89
N ASP A 46 -18.51 8.93 1.67
CA ASP A 46 -18.06 9.45 0.39
C ASP A 46 -16.53 9.61 0.35
N LEU A 47 -15.99 10.03 -0.81
CA LEU A 47 -14.55 10.28 -0.97
C LEU A 47 -14.03 11.32 0.04
N ARG A 48 -14.83 12.34 0.38
CA ARG A 48 -14.43 13.37 1.35
C ARG A 48 -14.24 12.78 2.75
N SER A 49 -15.17 11.94 3.18
CA SER A 49 -15.08 11.23 4.45
C SER A 49 -13.89 10.26 4.46
N MET A 50 -13.60 9.58 3.35
CA MET A 50 -12.39 8.75 3.22
C MET A 50 -11.13 9.60 3.42
N LEU A 51 -11.00 10.72 2.72
CA LEU A 51 -9.83 11.60 2.84
C LEU A 51 -9.62 12.12 4.26
N LEU A 52 -10.71 12.51 4.94
CA LEU A 52 -10.65 12.91 6.35
C LEU A 52 -10.20 11.74 7.23
N SER A 53 -10.71 10.53 6.97
CA SER A 53 -10.40 9.33 7.77
C SER A 53 -8.93 8.97 7.76
N ILE A 54 -8.27 9.12 6.61
CA ILE A 54 -6.83 8.83 6.47
C ILE A 54 -6.00 9.65 7.48
N VAL A 55 -6.40 10.89 7.73
CA VAL A 55 -5.65 11.81 8.61
C VAL A 55 -6.23 11.90 10.03
N TYR A 56 -7.41 11.36 10.25
CA TYR A 56 -8.10 11.42 11.54
C TYR A 56 -7.63 10.32 12.47
N HIS A 57 -7.26 10.67 13.70
CA HIS A 57 -6.86 9.71 14.74
C HIS A 57 -7.65 10.00 16.01
N VAL A 58 -8.00 8.95 16.78
CA VAL A 58 -8.68 9.08 18.08
C VAL A 58 -7.69 9.00 19.25
N ASP A 59 -6.70 8.12 19.14
CA ASP A 59 -5.76 7.82 20.22
C ASP A 59 -4.35 8.36 19.92
N PRO A 60 -3.65 8.96 20.91
CA PRO A 60 -2.30 9.52 20.71
C PRO A 60 -1.24 8.44 20.46
N SER A 61 -1.37 7.24 21.02
CA SER A 61 -0.43 6.14 20.77
C SER A 61 -0.57 5.63 19.34
N HIS A 62 -1.81 5.49 18.85
CA HIS A 62 -2.07 5.13 17.45
C HIS A 62 -1.52 6.18 16.47
N LEU A 63 -1.72 7.47 16.77
CA LEU A 63 -1.11 8.56 15.99
C LEU A 63 0.42 8.46 15.99
N PHE A 64 1.04 8.32 17.17
CA PHE A 64 2.49 8.28 17.31
C PHE A 64 3.12 7.14 16.51
N VAL A 65 2.58 5.92 16.64
CA VAL A 65 3.07 4.73 15.92
C VAL A 65 2.93 4.93 14.40
N ASN A 66 1.78 5.44 13.94
CA ASN A 66 1.57 5.72 12.52
C ASN A 66 2.56 6.76 11.99
N MET A 67 2.81 7.85 12.72
CA MET A 67 3.72 8.89 12.27
C MET A 67 5.18 8.41 12.22
N MET A 68 5.59 7.60 13.20
CA MET A 68 6.92 6.97 13.20
C MET A 68 7.09 6.00 12.03
N ALA A 69 6.08 5.18 11.75
CA ALA A 69 6.11 4.23 10.66
C ALA A 69 6.07 4.92 9.28
N LEU A 70 5.22 5.94 9.10
CA LEU A 70 5.21 6.80 7.91
C LEU A 70 6.57 7.44 7.70
N HIS A 71 7.17 8.02 8.74
CA HIS A 71 8.49 8.64 8.63
C HIS A 71 9.56 7.62 8.20
N ARG A 72 9.58 6.43 8.81
CA ARG A 72 10.53 5.35 8.45
C ARG A 72 10.36 4.91 7.00
N TYR A 73 9.18 4.39 6.64
CA TYR A 73 8.96 3.83 5.31
C TYR A 73 8.99 4.90 4.21
N GLY A 74 8.42 6.08 4.48
CA GLY A 74 8.44 7.20 3.55
C GLY A 74 9.85 7.73 3.30
N SER A 75 10.72 7.73 4.31
CA SER A 75 12.12 8.13 4.14
C SER A 75 12.87 7.15 3.23
N GLU A 76 12.66 5.85 3.41
CA GLU A 76 13.30 4.81 2.59
C GLU A 76 12.81 4.80 1.14
N LEU A 77 11.51 5.06 0.92
CA LEU A 77 10.89 5.09 -0.40
C LEU A 77 11.20 6.39 -1.17
N PHE A 78 11.11 7.55 -0.51
CA PHE A 78 11.05 8.82 -1.23
C PHE A 78 12.24 9.76 -0.96
N VAL A 79 12.88 9.66 0.20
CA VAL A 79 13.93 10.63 0.60
C VAL A 79 15.33 10.08 0.32
N TYR A 80 15.59 8.84 0.72
CA TYR A 80 16.87 8.16 0.60
C TYR A 80 16.81 6.83 -0.19
N PRO A 81 16.21 6.79 -1.40
CA PRO A 81 16.34 5.61 -2.24
C PRO A 81 17.83 5.36 -2.51
N SER A 82 18.30 4.14 -2.22
CA SER A 82 19.72 3.77 -2.28
C SER A 82 20.17 3.66 -3.73
N TYR A 83 20.90 4.67 -4.20
CA TYR A 83 21.48 4.65 -5.54
C TYR A 83 22.56 3.57 -5.65
N SER A 84 22.21 2.45 -6.26
CA SER A 84 23.18 1.64 -7.01
C SER A 84 23.74 2.51 -8.13
N SER A 85 25.07 2.62 -8.18
CA SER A 85 25.88 3.65 -8.84
C SER A 85 25.85 3.70 -10.38
N SER A 86 24.74 3.37 -11.04
CA SER A 86 24.67 3.29 -12.51
C SER A 86 23.43 3.91 -13.17
N SER A 87 22.50 4.52 -12.42
CA SER A 87 21.34 5.17 -13.04
C SER A 87 21.14 6.60 -12.55
N SER A 88 21.56 7.53 -13.42
CA SER A 88 21.14 8.91 -13.40
C SER A 88 19.60 8.97 -13.44
N SER A 89 19.00 9.55 -12.40
CA SER A 89 17.59 9.95 -12.31
C SER A 89 16.55 8.82 -12.22
N SER A 90 16.00 8.64 -11.01
CA SER A 90 14.55 8.55 -10.86
C SER A 90 14.05 9.68 -9.97
N GLY A 91 14.06 10.89 -10.52
CA GLY A 91 13.43 12.06 -9.89
C GLY A 91 11.94 11.83 -9.55
N LEU A 92 11.31 10.82 -10.16
CA LEU A 92 9.94 10.38 -9.91
C LEU A 92 9.69 10.09 -8.43
N TRP A 93 10.42 9.15 -7.82
CA TRP A 93 10.22 8.76 -6.41
C TRP A 93 10.51 9.90 -5.44
N ARG A 94 11.36 10.84 -5.83
CA ARG A 94 11.70 12.04 -5.04
C ARG A 94 10.78 13.23 -5.31
N SER A 95 9.71 13.05 -6.08
CA SER A 95 8.75 14.10 -6.37
C SER A 95 7.77 14.27 -5.21
N SER A 96 7.53 15.51 -4.77
CA SER A 96 6.51 15.81 -3.77
C SER A 96 5.11 15.35 -4.21
N ILE A 97 4.85 15.36 -5.52
CA ILE A 97 3.61 14.85 -6.11
C ILE A 97 3.51 13.34 -5.89
N ILE A 98 4.58 12.58 -6.09
CA ILE A 98 4.56 11.13 -5.90
C ILE A 98 4.42 10.76 -4.43
N VAL A 99 5.03 11.52 -3.51
CA VAL A 99 4.80 11.35 -2.06
C VAL A 99 3.32 11.52 -1.73
N ALA A 100 2.72 12.63 -2.19
CA ALA A 100 1.31 12.93 -1.93
C ALA A 100 0.36 11.91 -2.57
N MET A 101 0.59 11.57 -3.84
CA MET A 101 -0.20 10.57 -4.55
C MET A 101 -0.08 9.20 -3.89
N SER A 102 1.10 8.80 -3.43
CA SER A 102 1.29 7.51 -2.75
C SER A 102 0.59 7.48 -1.39
N TYR A 103 0.57 8.61 -0.67
CA TYR A 103 -0.17 8.74 0.59
C TYR A 103 -1.67 8.50 0.37
N PHE A 104 -2.28 9.24 -0.58
CA PHE A 104 -3.71 9.11 -0.85
C PHE A 104 -4.08 7.81 -1.58
N ALA A 105 -3.27 7.34 -2.52
CA ALA A 105 -3.53 6.10 -3.24
C ALA A 105 -3.55 4.88 -2.29
N CYS A 106 -2.60 4.80 -1.35
CA CYS A 106 -2.59 3.71 -0.37
C CYS A 106 -3.75 3.84 0.63
N GLY A 107 -4.07 5.05 1.10
CA GLY A 107 -5.16 5.26 2.06
C GLY A 107 -6.54 4.99 1.45
N ILE A 108 -6.82 5.52 0.26
CA ILE A 108 -8.06 5.24 -0.48
C ILE A 108 -8.11 3.76 -0.87
N GLY A 109 -6.99 3.20 -1.33
CA GLY A 109 -6.90 1.79 -1.70
C GLY A 109 -7.20 0.83 -0.56
N ALA A 110 -6.79 1.15 0.67
CA ALA A 110 -7.19 0.39 1.85
C ALA A 110 -8.72 0.37 2.03
N PHE A 111 -9.39 1.53 1.93
CA PHE A 111 -10.85 1.59 2.06
C PHE A 111 -11.59 0.87 0.93
N LEU A 112 -11.17 1.08 -0.33
CA LEU A 112 -11.74 0.38 -1.48
C LEU A 112 -11.55 -1.13 -1.39
N GLY A 113 -10.39 -1.59 -0.91
CA GLY A 113 -10.13 -3.01 -0.71
C GLY A 113 -11.08 -3.63 0.32
N ILE A 114 -11.39 -2.89 1.39
CA ILE A 114 -12.36 -3.39 2.36
C ILE A 114 -13.81 -3.32 1.83
N GLU A 115 -14.18 -2.29 1.05
CA GLU A 115 -15.48 -2.29 0.38
C GLU A 115 -15.64 -3.52 -0.52
N LEU A 116 -14.59 -3.85 -1.28
CA LEU A 116 -14.56 -5.04 -2.13
C LEU A 116 -14.72 -6.31 -1.30
N LEU A 117 -14.01 -6.41 -0.17
CA LEU A 117 -14.13 -7.54 0.75
C LEU A 117 -15.54 -7.65 1.32
N SER A 118 -16.16 -6.53 1.68
CA SER A 118 -17.54 -6.52 2.17
C SER A 118 -18.54 -6.98 1.11
N ARG A 119 -18.36 -6.60 -0.16
CA ARG A 119 -19.18 -7.12 -1.28
C ARG A 119 -18.95 -8.62 -1.50
N TYR A 120 -17.70 -9.07 -1.33
CA TYR A 120 -17.39 -10.50 -1.39
C TYR A 120 -18.11 -11.28 -0.29
N HIS A 121 -18.15 -10.76 0.95
CA HIS A 121 -18.91 -11.36 2.04
C HIS A 121 -20.42 -11.41 1.78
N GLU A 122 -20.99 -10.35 1.20
CA GLU A 122 -22.39 -10.37 0.76
C GLU A 122 -22.65 -11.44 -0.28
N HIS A 123 -21.78 -11.56 -1.28
CA HIS A 123 -21.91 -12.59 -2.29
C HIS A 123 -21.85 -14.00 -1.69
N GLN A 124 -20.93 -14.25 -0.75
CA GLN A 124 -20.87 -15.51 -0.02
C GLN A 124 -22.14 -15.75 0.81
N TRP A 125 -22.75 -14.70 1.35
CA TRP A 125 -23.95 -14.80 2.17
C TRP A 125 -25.16 -15.16 1.31
N ASP A 126 -25.31 -14.52 0.16
CA ASP A 126 -26.38 -14.79 -0.79
C ASP A 126 -26.27 -16.22 -1.33
N ALA A 127 -25.05 -16.67 -1.67
CA ALA A 127 -24.81 -18.06 -2.08
C ALA A 127 -25.23 -19.06 -0.99
N LYS A 128 -24.94 -18.77 0.28
CA LYS A 128 -25.31 -19.61 1.42
C LYS A 128 -26.83 -19.69 1.63
N ILE A 129 -27.54 -18.58 1.39
CA ILE A 129 -29.01 -18.55 1.39
C ILE A 129 -29.56 -19.38 0.23
N ASP A 130 -29.01 -19.21 -0.97
CA ASP A 130 -29.48 -19.94 -2.15
C ASP A 130 -29.27 -21.45 -2.03
N ASP A 131 -28.15 -21.89 -1.45
CA ASP A 131 -27.91 -23.29 -1.12
C ASP A 131 -28.93 -23.82 -0.10
N ALA A 132 -29.24 -23.04 0.93
CA ALA A 132 -30.25 -23.41 1.93
C ALA A 132 -31.65 -23.49 1.33
N ARG A 133 -32.02 -22.51 0.48
CA ARG A 133 -33.27 -22.53 -0.30
C ARG A 133 -33.31 -23.77 -1.18
N TYR A 134 -32.24 -24.06 -1.93
CA TYR A 134 -32.18 -25.23 -2.79
C TYR A 134 -32.34 -26.54 -2.00
N ALA A 135 -31.67 -26.69 -0.86
CA ALA A 135 -31.81 -27.85 0.01
C ALA A 135 -33.22 -27.97 0.63
N SER A 136 -33.90 -26.85 0.86
CA SER A 136 -35.28 -26.81 1.37
C SER A 136 -36.35 -26.99 0.30
N ARG A 137 -35.99 -26.90 -0.98
CA ARG A 137 -36.95 -27.13 -2.07
C ARG A 137 -37.37 -28.58 -2.04
N CYS A 138 -38.68 -28.78 -1.98
CA CYS A 138 -39.23 -30.11 -1.95
C CYS A 138 -39.20 -30.72 -3.36
N THR A 139 -38.20 -31.56 -3.63
CA THR A 139 -38.00 -32.22 -4.95
C THR A 139 -38.77 -33.53 -5.11
N HIS A 140 -39.52 -33.94 -4.08
CA HIS A 140 -40.28 -35.20 -4.09
C HIS A 140 -41.59 -35.10 -4.87
N ARG A 141 -41.99 -36.22 -5.48
CA ARG A 141 -43.22 -36.34 -6.29
C ARG A 141 -44.48 -35.89 -5.54
N LEU A 142 -44.55 -36.13 -4.23
CA LEU A 142 -45.67 -35.71 -3.38
C LEU A 142 -45.79 -34.17 -3.27
N CYS A 143 -44.66 -33.46 -3.23
CA CYS A 143 -44.66 -31.99 -3.20
C CYS A 143 -45.03 -31.37 -4.53
N ASN A 144 -44.61 -31.99 -5.65
CA ASN A 144 -45.08 -31.56 -6.97
C ASN A 144 -46.59 -31.71 -7.10
N ILE A 145 -47.15 -32.83 -6.61
CA ILE A 145 -48.61 -33.06 -6.58
C ILE A 145 -49.32 -32.02 -5.70
N LEU A 146 -48.75 -31.69 -4.53
CA LEU A 146 -49.29 -30.65 -3.64
C LEU A 146 -49.21 -29.25 -4.26
N ASN A 147 -48.15 -28.94 -4.99
CA ASN A 147 -47.99 -27.68 -5.72
C ASN A 147 -48.98 -27.58 -6.90
N ASP A 148 -49.20 -28.66 -7.63
CA ASP A 148 -50.18 -28.71 -8.71
C ASP A 148 -51.61 -28.53 -8.16
N ALA A 149 -51.90 -29.13 -7.00
CA ALA A 149 -53.20 -29.04 -6.34
C ALA A 149 -53.48 -27.68 -5.69
N LEU A 150 -52.50 -27.05 -5.03
CA LEU A 150 -52.65 -25.76 -4.35
C LEU A 150 -52.45 -24.54 -5.28
N GLY A 151 -51.67 -24.72 -6.35
CA GLY A 151 -51.26 -23.65 -7.26
C GLY A 151 -52.00 -23.60 -8.61
N GLY A 152 -52.85 -24.59 -8.90
CA GLY A 152 -53.58 -24.70 -10.17
C GLY A 152 -52.66 -24.67 -11.41
N GLY A 153 -51.43 -25.17 -11.28
CA GLY A 153 -50.40 -25.13 -12.31
C GLY A 153 -49.84 -23.74 -12.66
N LYS A 154 -50.22 -22.68 -11.92
CA LYS A 154 -49.82 -21.29 -12.25
C LYS A 154 -49.06 -20.55 -11.14
N ARG A 155 -49.09 -21.02 -9.89
CA ARG A 155 -48.34 -20.41 -8.78
C ARG A 155 -47.72 -21.46 -7.88
N ASP A 156 -46.39 -21.42 -7.78
CA ASP A 156 -45.57 -22.31 -6.97
C ASP A 156 -45.61 -21.91 -5.48
N VAL A 157 -46.81 -21.94 -4.87
CA VAL A 157 -47.07 -21.40 -3.52
C VAL A 157 -46.29 -22.15 -2.44
N VAL A 158 -46.11 -23.47 -2.58
CA VAL A 158 -45.33 -24.25 -1.61
C VAL A 158 -43.84 -23.87 -1.68
N SER A 159 -43.32 -23.60 -2.89
CA SER A 159 -41.95 -23.11 -3.08
C SER A 159 -41.72 -21.74 -2.45
N TYR A 160 -42.71 -20.82 -2.51
CA TYR A 160 -42.62 -19.55 -1.80
C TYR A 160 -42.52 -19.73 -0.28
N LEU A 161 -43.32 -20.62 0.30
CA LEU A 161 -43.29 -20.89 1.74
C LEU A 161 -42.01 -21.60 2.18
N THR A 162 -41.54 -22.60 1.43
CA THR A 162 -40.30 -23.31 1.76
C THR A 162 -39.08 -22.43 1.61
N ASN A 163 -39.02 -21.58 0.58
CA ASN A 163 -37.94 -20.59 0.43
C ASN A 163 -37.99 -19.56 1.58
N ALA A 164 -39.17 -19.02 1.93
CA ALA A 164 -39.29 -18.08 3.04
C ALA A 164 -38.90 -18.72 4.39
N TRP A 165 -39.25 -19.98 4.60
CA TRP A 165 -38.85 -20.74 5.79
C TRP A 165 -37.34 -21.01 5.82
N ALA A 166 -36.74 -21.36 4.69
CA ALA A 166 -35.29 -21.57 4.57
C ALA A 166 -34.51 -20.27 4.83
N ASP A 167 -35.00 -19.15 4.32
CA ASP A 167 -34.42 -17.83 4.56
C ASP A 167 -34.46 -17.47 6.03
N LEU A 168 -35.63 -17.66 6.67
CA LEU A 168 -35.82 -17.38 8.09
C LEU A 168 -34.93 -18.26 8.96
N THR A 169 -34.95 -19.57 8.75
CA THR A 169 -34.16 -20.52 9.54
C THR A 169 -32.66 -20.33 9.35
N THR A 170 -32.20 -20.05 8.13
CA THR A 170 -30.80 -19.72 7.84
C THR A 170 -30.41 -18.41 8.51
N THR A 171 -31.23 -17.37 8.40
CA THR A 171 -30.94 -16.07 9.03
C THR A 171 -30.88 -16.18 10.55
N ILE A 172 -31.79 -16.94 11.18
CA ILE A 172 -31.76 -17.18 12.64
C ILE A 172 -30.51 -17.98 13.04
N LYS A 173 -30.17 -19.04 12.29
CA LYS A 173 -29.01 -19.89 12.56
C LYS A 173 -27.67 -19.15 12.43
N TYR A 174 -27.61 -18.11 11.60
CA TYR A 174 -26.41 -17.30 11.33
C TYR A 174 -26.63 -15.81 11.68
N ALA A 175 -27.48 -15.52 12.67
CA ALA A 175 -27.79 -14.16 13.06
C ALA A 175 -26.57 -13.39 13.58
N ASP A 176 -25.64 -14.11 14.23
CA ASP A 176 -24.32 -13.65 14.66
C ASP A 176 -23.49 -13.13 13.47
N VAL A 177 -23.39 -13.92 12.40
CA VAL A 177 -22.65 -13.54 11.18
C VAL A 177 -23.29 -12.33 10.52
N ARG A 178 -24.63 -12.30 10.42
CA ARG A 178 -25.34 -11.19 9.80
C ARG A 178 -25.18 -9.89 10.59
N ALA A 179 -25.25 -9.96 11.92
CA ALA A 179 -25.01 -8.83 12.80
C ALA A 179 -23.57 -8.33 12.67
N ASN A 180 -22.60 -9.24 12.59
CA ASN A 180 -21.18 -8.91 12.40
C ASN A 180 -20.88 -8.26 11.04
N MET A 181 -21.49 -8.74 9.95
CA MET A 181 -21.39 -8.09 8.64
C MET A 181 -21.98 -6.68 8.66
N TRP A 182 -23.10 -6.47 9.38
CA TRP A 182 -23.68 -5.14 9.54
C TRP A 182 -22.76 -4.23 10.36
N TYR A 183 -22.24 -4.71 11.48
CA TYR A 183 -21.28 -3.98 12.30
C TYR A 183 -20.03 -3.60 11.50
N TYR A 184 -19.48 -4.53 10.72
CA TYR A 184 -18.35 -4.32 9.82
C TYR A 184 -18.53 -3.12 8.88
N ARG A 185 -19.77 -2.86 8.46
CA ARG A 185 -20.17 -1.73 7.62
C ARG A 185 -20.40 -0.43 8.38
N ALA A 186 -20.92 -0.54 9.60
CA ALA A 186 -21.33 0.59 10.43
C ALA A 186 -20.20 1.25 11.22
N VAL A 187 -19.07 0.57 11.40
CA VAL A 187 -17.91 1.11 12.14
C VAL A 187 -17.22 2.24 11.36
N TYR A 188 -16.88 3.30 12.08
CA TYR A 188 -16.06 4.40 11.58
C TYR A 188 -14.62 3.94 11.40
N ARG A 189 -14.10 4.08 10.19
CA ARG A 189 -12.69 3.79 9.92
C ARG A 189 -11.88 5.06 9.96
N ILE A 190 -10.76 5.01 10.66
CA ILE A 190 -9.93 6.17 10.93
C ILE A 190 -8.46 5.76 11.02
N GLY A 191 -7.57 6.70 10.77
CA GLY A 191 -6.15 6.55 10.95
C GLY A 191 -5.39 6.36 9.65
N ALA A 192 -4.09 6.61 9.75
CA ALA A 192 -3.16 6.47 8.63
C ALA A 192 -2.56 5.05 8.52
N SER A 193 -3.01 4.08 9.33
CA SER A 193 -2.46 2.73 9.35
C SER A 193 -2.58 2.02 7.99
N GLY A 194 -3.69 2.19 7.27
CA GLY A 194 -3.84 1.70 5.89
C GLY A 194 -2.76 2.27 4.94
N VAL A 195 -2.36 3.53 5.13
CA VAL A 195 -1.25 4.15 4.38
C VAL A 195 0.09 3.55 4.79
N VAL A 196 0.32 3.37 6.10
CA VAL A 196 1.54 2.75 6.64
C VAL A 196 1.74 1.37 6.04
N TYR A 197 0.71 0.53 6.05
CA TYR A 197 0.76 -0.80 5.46
C TYR A 197 0.92 -0.74 3.94
N GLY A 198 0.29 0.22 3.27
CA GLY A 198 0.56 0.47 1.85
C GLY A 198 2.02 0.80 1.58
N TRP A 199 2.65 1.67 2.36
CA TRP A 199 4.07 1.98 2.21
C TRP A 199 4.97 0.80 2.57
N MET A 200 4.57 -0.02 3.54
CA MET A 200 5.24 -1.29 3.85
C MET A 200 5.17 -2.25 2.64
N GLY A 201 4.01 -2.39 2.00
CA GLY A 201 3.81 -3.18 0.77
C GLY A 201 4.59 -2.62 -0.42
N MET A 202 4.61 -1.29 -0.59
CA MET A 202 5.47 -0.62 -1.58
C MET A 202 6.95 -0.94 -1.33
N ARG A 203 7.37 -0.98 -0.06
CA ARG A 203 8.75 -1.28 0.30
C ARG A 203 9.14 -2.72 -0.04
N LEU A 204 8.24 -3.68 0.17
CA LEU A 204 8.42 -5.08 -0.22
C LEU A 204 8.59 -5.24 -1.74
N VAL A 205 7.78 -4.54 -2.54
CA VAL A 205 7.86 -4.60 -4.01
C VAL A 205 9.10 -3.89 -4.52
N THR A 206 9.39 -2.70 -4.01
CA THR A 206 10.57 -1.92 -4.42
C THR A 206 11.87 -2.62 -4.05
N SER A 207 11.95 -3.33 -2.92
CA SER A 207 13.15 -4.09 -2.55
C SER A 207 13.44 -5.28 -3.47
N LEU A 208 12.41 -5.83 -4.12
CA LEU A 208 12.54 -6.96 -5.04
C LEU A 208 12.76 -6.52 -6.49
N PHE A 209 12.04 -5.47 -6.93
CA PHE A 209 11.91 -5.16 -8.35
C PHE A 209 12.45 -3.78 -8.75
N SER A 210 12.68 -2.85 -7.81
CA SER A 210 13.20 -1.53 -8.14
C SER A 210 14.73 -1.51 -8.13
N SER A 211 15.35 -1.02 -9.20
CA SER A 211 16.79 -0.76 -9.24
C SER A 211 17.23 0.46 -8.42
N CYS A 212 16.27 1.26 -7.94
CA CYS A 212 16.49 2.53 -7.25
C CYS A 212 16.45 2.41 -5.72
N HIS A 213 15.94 1.29 -5.20
CA HIS A 213 15.78 1.07 -3.77
C HIS A 213 16.74 -0.01 -3.28
N SER A 214 17.20 0.12 -2.03
CA SER A 214 17.96 -0.95 -1.40
C SER A 214 17.07 -2.17 -1.18
N ARG A 215 17.69 -3.35 -1.19
CA ARG A 215 17.02 -4.54 -0.69
C ARG A 215 16.74 -4.38 0.81
N LEU A 216 15.62 -4.92 1.26
CA LEU A 216 15.36 -5.07 2.69
C LEU A 216 16.34 -6.10 3.26
N ASN A 217 16.80 -5.88 4.48
CA ASN A 217 17.63 -6.87 5.18
C ASN A 217 16.76 -8.05 5.63
N ALA A 218 17.37 -9.20 5.94
CA ALA A 218 16.64 -10.41 6.32
C ALA A 218 15.71 -10.18 7.53
N LEU A 219 16.14 -9.39 8.51
CA LEU A 219 15.31 -9.03 9.67
C LEU A 219 14.12 -8.15 9.27
N ASP A 220 14.32 -7.13 8.44
CA ASP A 220 13.23 -6.27 7.99
C ASP A 220 12.20 -7.07 7.17
N TYR A 221 12.67 -7.96 6.29
CA TYR A 221 11.81 -8.89 5.57
C TYR A 221 11.01 -9.78 6.52
N PHE A 222 11.67 -10.37 7.54
CA PHE A 222 10.99 -11.21 8.52
C PHE A 222 9.89 -10.45 9.25
N PHE A 223 10.15 -9.24 9.75
CA PHE A 223 9.15 -8.45 10.46
C PHE A 223 7.99 -8.01 9.56
N VAL A 224 8.27 -7.55 8.33
CA VAL A 224 7.21 -7.19 7.38
C VAL A 224 6.31 -8.38 7.07
N ILE A 225 6.91 -9.53 6.74
CA ILE A 225 6.14 -10.74 6.41
C ILE A 225 5.40 -11.28 7.63
N ALA A 226 6.02 -11.32 8.81
CA ALA A 226 5.38 -11.79 10.03
C ALA A 226 4.18 -10.91 10.40
N THR A 227 4.30 -9.59 10.26
CA THR A 227 3.21 -8.63 10.52
C THR A 227 2.06 -8.85 9.53
N LEU A 228 2.35 -9.01 8.24
CA LEU A 228 1.32 -9.30 7.24
C LEU A 228 0.64 -10.65 7.46
N VAL A 229 1.40 -11.68 7.84
CA VAL A 229 0.87 -13.01 8.13
C VAL A 229 -0.02 -12.98 9.38
N HIS A 230 0.38 -12.24 10.41
CA HIS A 230 -0.44 -12.00 11.59
C HIS A 230 -1.76 -11.34 11.19
N ASP A 231 -1.71 -10.23 10.46
CA ASP A 231 -2.92 -9.51 10.06
C ASP A 231 -3.82 -10.32 9.14
N VAL A 232 -3.26 -11.13 8.23
CA VAL A 232 -4.07 -12.05 7.40
C VAL A 232 -4.81 -13.08 8.24
N ARG A 233 -4.23 -13.55 9.35
CA ARG A 233 -4.86 -14.53 10.25
C ARG A 233 -5.97 -13.91 11.09
N GLU A 234 -5.78 -12.67 11.54
CA GLU A 234 -6.76 -11.94 12.35
C GLU A 234 -7.81 -11.21 11.51
N SER A 235 -7.61 -11.11 10.19
CA SER A 235 -8.55 -10.48 9.27
C SER A 235 -9.79 -11.33 9.03
N ALA A 236 -10.97 -10.68 9.00
CA ALA A 236 -12.22 -11.29 8.55
C ALA A 236 -12.24 -11.52 7.03
N LEU A 237 -11.44 -12.46 6.51
CA LEU A 237 -11.35 -12.69 5.06
C LEU A 237 -12.52 -13.52 4.53
N THR A 238 -13.11 -14.37 5.36
CA THR A 238 -14.25 -15.23 5.01
C THR A 238 -15.45 -15.01 5.93
N LEU A 239 -16.63 -15.49 5.51
CA LEU A 239 -17.83 -15.46 6.36
C LEU A 239 -17.68 -16.19 7.70
N ASP A 240 -16.90 -17.28 7.74
CA ASP A 240 -16.72 -18.05 8.96
C ASP A 240 -15.80 -17.32 9.97
N ASP A 241 -14.98 -16.38 9.50
CA ASP A 241 -14.16 -15.55 10.38
C ASP A 241 -15.02 -14.55 11.15
N PHE A 242 -16.16 -14.11 10.61
CA PHE A 242 -17.12 -13.31 11.37
C PHE A 242 -17.73 -14.05 12.55
N ARG A 243 -17.72 -15.38 12.60
CA ARG A 243 -18.18 -16.12 13.79
C ARG A 243 -17.19 -16.06 14.93
N LYS A 244 -15.91 -15.90 14.60
CA LYS A 244 -14.80 -15.82 15.55
C LYS A 244 -14.56 -14.41 16.06
N LEU A 245 -15.06 -13.40 15.35
CA LEU A 245 -15.09 -12.01 15.78
C LEU A 245 -16.20 -11.82 16.83
N PRO A 246 -15.86 -11.67 18.12
CA PRO A 246 -16.86 -11.30 19.10
C PRO A 246 -17.39 -9.91 18.73
N SER A 247 -18.64 -9.87 18.28
CA SER A 247 -19.37 -8.68 17.82
C SER A 247 -19.38 -7.49 18.79
N LEU A 248 -18.92 -7.71 20.02
CA LEU A 248 -19.13 -6.86 21.17
C LEU A 248 -17.87 -6.54 21.98
N LEU A 249 -16.69 -7.11 21.69
CA LEU A 249 -15.54 -6.97 22.61
C LEU A 249 -14.25 -6.41 22.00
N GLU A 250 -13.92 -6.66 20.73
CA GLU A 250 -12.68 -6.12 20.14
C GLU A 250 -12.89 -5.81 18.65
N GLY A 251 -12.75 -4.54 18.27
CA GLY A 251 -12.85 -4.07 16.88
C GLY A 251 -11.64 -4.44 16.00
N ASP A 252 -10.69 -5.21 16.54
CA ASP A 252 -9.35 -5.39 15.98
C ASP A 252 -9.33 -6.08 14.61
N GLY A 253 -10.18 -7.09 14.37
CA GLY A 253 -10.20 -7.81 13.07
C GLY A 253 -10.62 -6.95 11.88
N ILE A 254 -11.29 -5.81 12.11
CA ILE A 254 -11.64 -4.85 11.05
C ILE A 254 -10.42 -4.05 10.61
N ASP A 255 -9.60 -3.64 11.58
CA ASP A 255 -8.39 -2.88 11.33
C ASP A 255 -7.32 -3.75 10.65
N HIS A 256 -7.22 -5.03 11.01
CA HIS A 256 -6.35 -5.99 10.31
C HIS A 256 -6.70 -6.15 8.82
N ALA A 257 -7.99 -6.24 8.47
CA ALA A 257 -8.39 -6.33 7.06
C ALA A 257 -8.03 -5.05 6.29
N ALA A 258 -8.14 -3.88 6.92
CA ALA A 258 -7.71 -2.60 6.35
C ALA A 258 -6.20 -2.57 6.09
N HIS A 259 -5.42 -3.10 7.02
CA HIS A 259 -3.97 -3.21 6.91
C HIS A 259 -3.56 -4.10 5.74
N VAL A 260 -4.15 -5.29 5.62
CA VAL A 260 -3.89 -6.21 4.50
C VAL A 260 -4.22 -5.56 3.16
N MET A 261 -5.40 -4.94 3.05
CA MET A 261 -5.82 -4.25 1.82
C MET A 261 -4.94 -3.05 1.49
N GLY A 262 -4.51 -2.29 2.50
CA GLY A 262 -3.52 -1.23 2.36
C GLY A 262 -2.22 -1.76 1.77
N ALA A 263 -1.67 -2.84 2.33
CA ALA A 263 -0.46 -3.48 1.83
C ALA A 263 -0.58 -3.95 0.37
N ILE A 264 -1.66 -4.64 0.02
CA ILE A 264 -1.93 -5.08 -1.37
C ILE A 264 -2.02 -3.88 -2.31
N SER A 265 -2.75 -2.83 -1.93
CA SER A 265 -2.86 -1.61 -2.70
C SER A 265 -1.49 -0.94 -2.92
N GLY A 266 -0.68 -0.86 -1.88
CA GLY A 266 0.68 -0.35 -1.95
C GLY A 266 1.58 -1.16 -2.87
N MET A 267 1.49 -2.50 -2.82
CA MET A 267 2.23 -3.38 -3.73
C MET A 267 1.87 -3.10 -5.20
N ILE A 268 0.58 -3.00 -5.51
CA ILE A 268 0.07 -2.70 -6.85
C ILE A 268 0.53 -1.30 -7.31
N TRP A 269 0.46 -0.32 -6.41
CA TRP A 269 0.89 1.05 -6.69
C TRP A 269 2.39 1.13 -6.97
N ALA A 270 3.21 0.49 -6.15
CA ALA A 270 4.66 0.42 -6.38
C ALA A 270 4.99 -0.27 -7.70
N ALA A 271 4.34 -1.39 -8.03
CA ALA A 271 4.52 -2.07 -9.30
C ALA A 271 4.19 -1.15 -10.49
N SER A 272 3.14 -0.34 -10.36
CA SER A 272 2.74 0.65 -11.37
C SER A 272 3.79 1.75 -11.54
N LEU A 273 4.35 2.26 -10.44
CA LEU A 273 5.42 3.27 -10.48
C LEU A 273 6.72 2.72 -11.07
N ILE A 274 7.09 1.48 -10.73
CA ILE A 274 8.26 0.80 -11.32
C ILE A 274 8.04 0.60 -12.82
N LEU A 275 6.85 0.15 -13.24
CA LEU A 275 6.52 0.00 -14.64
C LEU A 275 6.59 1.35 -15.38
N TRP A 276 6.08 2.43 -14.79
CA TRP A 276 6.19 3.77 -15.35
C TRP A 276 7.65 4.15 -15.56
N GLU A 277 8.50 3.96 -14.56
CA GLU A 277 9.94 4.24 -14.65
C GLU A 277 10.62 3.47 -15.80
N MET A 278 10.13 2.27 -16.16
CA MET A 278 10.63 1.47 -17.27
C MET A 278 10.10 1.88 -18.67
N LEU A 279 9.00 2.64 -18.77
CA LEU A 279 8.43 3.02 -20.08
C LEU A 279 9.37 3.85 -20.98
N PRO A 280 10.13 4.84 -20.47
CA PRO A 280 11.10 5.58 -21.29
C PRO A 280 12.23 4.71 -21.83
N SER A 281 12.73 3.74 -21.04
CA SER A 281 13.79 2.83 -21.47
C SER A 281 13.30 1.86 -22.56
N LEU A 282 12.07 1.34 -22.43
CA LEU A 282 11.41 0.51 -23.44
C LEU A 282 11.16 1.27 -24.75
N ARG A 283 10.77 2.56 -24.69
CA ARG A 283 10.66 3.41 -25.88
C ARG A 283 12.03 3.64 -26.52
N SER A 284 13.07 3.91 -25.74
CA SER A 284 14.42 4.10 -26.30
C SER A 284 14.97 2.84 -26.99
N LEU A 285 14.67 1.63 -26.45
CA LEU A 285 14.99 0.35 -27.09
C LEU A 285 14.25 0.15 -28.42
N ARG A 286 12.97 0.55 -28.51
CA ARG A 286 12.18 0.45 -29.75
C ARG A 286 12.71 1.38 -30.85
N TRP A 287 13.19 2.58 -30.50
CA TRP A 287 13.83 3.49 -31.45
C TRP A 287 15.23 3.04 -31.86
N ARG A 288 15.94 2.33 -30.98
CA ARG A 288 17.28 1.76 -31.27
C ARG A 288 17.24 0.49 -32.12
N TRP A 289 16.12 -0.23 -32.12
CA TRP A 289 15.88 -1.37 -33.01
C TRP A 289 15.30 -0.99 -34.39
N GLY A 290 14.81 0.25 -34.54
CA GLY A 290 14.21 0.74 -35.80
C GLY A 290 15.16 1.49 -36.75
N GLY A 291 16.41 1.75 -36.36
CA GLY A 291 17.35 2.54 -37.16
C GLY A 291 18.80 2.16 -36.89
N GLY A 292 19.32 1.18 -37.62
CA GLY A 292 20.72 0.78 -37.51
C GLY A 292 21.02 -0.52 -38.23
N ARG A 293 21.11 -0.46 -39.56
CA ARG A 293 21.85 -1.45 -40.36
C ARG A 293 23.28 -1.56 -39.79
N ASN A 294 23.73 -2.80 -39.62
CA ASN A 294 25.08 -3.27 -39.25
C ASN A 294 25.44 -3.31 -37.75
N GLY A 295 25.50 -4.55 -37.22
CA GLY A 295 26.25 -4.88 -36.00
C GLY A 295 25.39 -5.49 -34.91
N GLY A 296 25.08 -6.79 -35.03
CA GLY A 296 24.41 -7.54 -33.98
C GLY A 296 25.22 -7.51 -32.67
N MET A 297 24.74 -6.77 -31.68
CA MET A 297 25.26 -6.83 -30.32
C MET A 297 24.78 -8.14 -29.68
N ARG A 298 25.69 -9.12 -29.60
CA ARG A 298 25.54 -10.30 -28.74
C ARG A 298 25.44 -9.85 -27.28
N LEU A 299 24.48 -10.43 -26.55
CA LEU A 299 24.18 -10.16 -25.13
C LEU A 299 25.33 -10.38 -24.12
N GLY A 300 26.55 -10.71 -24.57
CA GLY A 300 27.75 -10.85 -23.72
C GLY A 300 28.70 -9.65 -23.73
N SER A 301 28.62 -8.72 -24.70
CA SER A 301 29.62 -7.66 -24.84
C SER A 301 29.53 -6.57 -23.75
N ARG A 302 28.36 -6.43 -23.12
CA ARG A 302 28.14 -5.42 -22.08
C ARG A 302 28.87 -5.77 -20.78
N TYR A 303 29.04 -7.06 -20.49
CA TYR A 303 29.78 -7.51 -19.31
C TYR A 303 31.29 -7.32 -19.49
N GLU A 304 31.81 -7.61 -20.69
CA GLU A 304 33.22 -7.38 -21.03
C GLU A 304 33.58 -5.89 -21.09
N GLU A 305 32.66 -5.02 -21.55
CA GLU A 305 32.85 -3.55 -21.52
C GLU A 305 32.82 -3.00 -20.08
N ASP A 306 31.92 -3.49 -19.22
CA ASP A 306 31.84 -3.07 -17.82
C ASP A 306 33.06 -3.54 -17.00
N GLU A 307 33.60 -4.73 -17.26
CA GLU A 307 34.85 -5.20 -16.65
C GLU A 307 36.07 -4.37 -17.08
N ARG A 308 36.15 -4.00 -18.37
CA ARG A 308 37.22 -3.13 -18.89
C ARG A 308 37.17 -1.74 -18.26
N LEU A 309 35.98 -1.15 -18.15
CA LEU A 309 35.77 0.15 -17.51
C LEU A 309 36.13 0.12 -16.01
N MET A 310 35.81 -0.97 -15.30
CA MET A 310 36.20 -1.15 -13.90
C MET A 310 37.73 -1.28 -13.74
N GLN A 311 38.41 -2.02 -14.63
CA GLN A 311 39.87 -2.14 -14.61
C GLN A 311 40.57 -0.81 -14.89
N GLU A 312 40.08 -0.01 -15.85
CA GLU A 312 40.64 1.30 -16.14
C GLU A 312 40.46 2.29 -14.98
N GLN A 313 39.30 2.29 -14.31
CA GLN A 313 39.09 3.12 -13.13
C GLN A 313 40.00 2.72 -11.96
N ARG A 314 40.24 1.42 -11.76
CA ARG A 314 41.20 0.94 -10.74
C ARG A 314 42.64 1.38 -11.06
N ARG A 315 43.06 1.26 -12.32
CA ARG A 315 44.38 1.74 -12.78
C ARG A 315 44.53 3.26 -12.60
N GLN A 316 43.50 4.04 -12.90
CA GLN A 316 43.53 5.49 -12.67
C GLN A 316 43.59 5.87 -11.19
N ARG A 317 42.88 5.14 -10.31
CA ARG A 317 42.95 5.37 -8.85
C ARG A 317 44.32 5.02 -8.29
N GLN A 318 44.94 3.92 -8.73
CA GLN A 318 46.31 3.58 -8.36
C GLN A 318 47.32 4.61 -8.86
N ARG A 319 47.18 5.12 -10.09
CA ARG A 319 48.04 6.19 -10.61
C ARG A 319 47.93 7.47 -9.76
N ARG A 320 46.73 7.84 -9.31
CA ARG A 320 46.50 9.01 -8.43
C ARG A 320 47.02 8.81 -7.00
N GLN A 321 47.07 7.59 -6.49
CA GLN A 321 47.70 7.28 -5.19
C GLN A 321 49.22 7.30 -5.31
N ASN A 322 49.78 6.68 -6.35
CA ASN A 322 51.23 6.68 -6.57
C ASN A 322 51.77 8.08 -6.87
N SER A 323 51.03 8.92 -7.59
CA SER A 323 51.43 10.32 -7.83
C SER A 323 51.38 11.20 -6.58
N ARG A 324 50.64 10.80 -5.53
CA ARG A 324 50.63 11.48 -4.22
C ARG A 324 51.79 11.04 -3.32
N LEU A 325 52.32 9.84 -3.53
CA LEU A 325 53.47 9.31 -2.79
C LEU A 325 54.81 9.76 -3.41
N LEU A 326 54.85 10.06 -4.71
CA LEU A 326 56.05 10.50 -5.44
C LEU A 326 56.32 12.01 -5.39
N ASN A 327 55.49 12.82 -4.70
CA ASN A 327 55.69 14.26 -4.65
C ASN A 327 55.32 14.86 -3.27
N PRO A 328 56.16 14.67 -2.23
CA PRO A 328 55.94 15.30 -0.92
C PRO A 328 56.30 16.79 -0.89
N GLU A 329 57.10 17.30 -1.84
CA GLU A 329 57.78 18.60 -1.71
C GLU A 329 57.00 19.84 -2.20
N ARG A 330 55.71 19.73 -2.52
CA ARG A 330 54.91 20.88 -3.01
C ARG A 330 53.98 21.51 -1.97
N ARG A 331 54.29 21.40 -0.67
CA ARG A 331 53.50 22.02 0.41
C ARG A 331 54.11 23.27 1.08
N ASP A 332 55.35 23.63 0.78
CA ASP A 332 56.04 24.79 1.42
C ASP A 332 56.27 25.99 0.49
N GLN A 333 55.30 26.34 -0.35
CA GLN A 333 55.31 27.64 -1.03
C GLN A 333 53.95 28.34 -0.89
N GLN A 334 53.63 28.75 0.35
CA GLN A 334 52.76 29.90 0.58
C GLN A 334 53.63 31.17 0.56
N PRO A 335 53.35 32.17 -0.30
CA PRO A 335 54.01 33.46 -0.20
C PRO A 335 53.53 34.18 1.06
N ARG A 336 54.46 34.44 1.99
CA ARG A 336 54.27 35.34 3.14
C ARG A 336 53.87 36.73 2.61
N ARG A 337 52.62 37.12 2.86
CA ARG A 337 52.12 38.49 2.67
C ARG A 337 52.82 39.38 3.70
N ARG A 338 53.77 40.20 3.26
CA ARG A 338 54.48 41.19 4.08
C ARG A 338 53.50 42.26 4.56
N GLU A 339 53.46 42.45 5.87
CA GLU A 339 52.99 43.67 6.53
C GLU A 339 54.10 44.73 6.59
N ARG A 340 53.67 46.00 6.54
CA ARG A 340 54.38 47.26 6.88
C ARG A 340 55.46 47.71 5.87
N THR A 341 55.58 48.98 5.49
CA THR A 341 55.28 50.26 6.16
C THR A 341 55.40 51.34 5.07
N ASN A 342 54.65 52.44 5.14
CA ASN A 342 55.09 53.71 4.56
C ASN A 342 54.64 54.84 5.50
N LEU A 343 55.60 55.74 5.69
CA LEU A 343 55.54 57.04 6.37
C LEU A 343 54.41 57.93 5.85
#